data_AF-A0A815UHS4-F1
#
_entry.id   AF-A0A815UHS4-F1
#
_cell.length_a   1.000
_cell.length_b   1.000
_cell.length_c   1.000
_cell.angle_alpha   90.00
_cell.angle_beta   90.00
_cell.angle_gamma   90.00
#
_symmetry.space_group_name_H-M   'P 1'
#
loop_
_entity.id
_entity.type
_entity.pdbx_description
1 polymer ?
#
loop_
_entity_poly.entity_id
_entity_poly.type
_entity_poly.pdbx_seq_one_letter_code
_entity_poly.pdbx_strand_id
1 'polypeptide(L)'
;MMRGVLLCLLAAIVLQNEIESESSDVFSDKGLLNLFNKCYDEYGCFTTLPPFGGTWERPIALLPQSPSTVLTRFFLYTREHHGAIEIGRQKTNLGLGTW
;
A
#
# COMPACT_ATOMS: atom_id res chain seq x y z
N MET A 1 -36.33 16.87 46.85
CA MET A 1 -36.39 17.07 45.40
C MET A 1 -35.02 17.28 44.72
N MET A 2 -33.93 17.66 45.42
CA MET A 2 -32.63 17.92 44.76
C MET A 2 -31.71 16.70 44.53
N ARG A 3 -31.89 15.59 45.27
CA ARG A 3 -31.06 14.37 45.11
C ARG A 3 -31.25 13.65 43.77
N GLY A 4 -32.46 13.69 43.21
CA GLY A 4 -32.75 13.07 41.92
C GLY A 4 -32.11 13.82 40.74
N VAL A 5 -32.02 15.14 40.82
CA VAL A 5 -31.40 15.99 39.79
C VAL A 5 -29.88 15.79 39.74
N LEU A 6 -29.24 15.66 40.91
CA LEU A 6 -27.79 15.44 41.01
C LEU A 6 -27.37 14.07 40.46
N LEU A 7 -28.15 13.01 40.73
CA LEU A 7 -27.93 11.69 40.15
C LEU A 7 -28.08 11.71 38.62
N CYS A 8 -29.04 12.46 38.10
CA CYS A 8 -29.25 12.60 36.66
C CYS A 8 -28.11 13.34 35.97
N LEU A 9 -27.60 14.42 36.58
CA LEU A 9 -26.47 15.18 36.05
C LEU A 9 -25.16 14.39 36.09
N LEU A 10 -24.90 13.65 37.18
CA LEU A 10 -23.73 12.78 37.26
C LEU A 10 -23.81 11.61 36.27
N ALA A 11 -25.00 11.03 36.06
CA ALA A 11 -25.21 10.01 35.03
C ALA A 11 -25.01 10.58 33.61
N ALA A 12 -25.46 11.81 33.34
CA ALA A 12 -25.22 12.48 32.06
C ALA A 12 -23.72 12.74 31.85
N ILE A 13 -23.00 13.24 32.86
CA ILE A 13 -21.54 13.45 32.80
C ILE A 13 -20.78 12.13 32.56
N VAL A 14 -21.19 11.03 33.20
CA VAL A 14 -20.59 9.69 32.97
C VAL A 14 -20.91 9.18 31.55
N LEU A 15 -22.15 9.37 31.06
CA LEU A 15 -22.56 9.01 29.69
C LEU A 15 -21.87 9.86 28.61
N GLN A 16 -21.53 11.12 28.91
CA GLN A 16 -20.80 11.99 27.99
C GLN A 16 -19.29 11.69 27.98
N ASN A 17 -18.73 11.13 29.05
CA ASN A 17 -17.33 10.72 29.10
C ASN A 17 -17.04 9.35 28.46
N GLU A 18 -18.05 8.49 28.23
CA GLU A 18 -17.87 7.21 27.52
C GLU A 18 -17.80 7.36 25.98
N ILE A 19 -18.18 8.51 25.41
CA ILE A 19 -18.21 8.69 23.95
C ILE A 19 -16.84 9.12 23.39
N GLU A 20 -15.91 9.59 24.22
CA GLU A 20 -14.60 10.08 23.77
C GLU A 20 -13.46 9.04 23.86
N SER A 21 -13.75 7.80 24.30
CA SER A 21 -12.70 6.78 24.51
C SER A 21 -12.63 5.66 23.48
N GLU A 22 -13.44 5.65 22.42
CA GLU A 22 -13.38 4.61 21.37
C GLU A 22 -13.45 5.22 19.95
N SER A 23 -12.41 5.98 19.57
CA SER A 23 -12.09 6.19 18.14
C SER A 23 -10.95 5.29 17.67
N SER A 24 -10.76 4.17 18.37
CA SER A 24 -9.91 3.05 17.97
C SER A 24 -10.65 2.06 17.07
N ASP A 25 -11.34 2.54 16.04
CA ASP A 25 -11.61 1.75 14.84
C ASP A 25 -10.82 2.44 13.73
N VAL A 26 -9.62 1.99 13.36
CA VAL A 26 -9.43 0.97 12.31
C VAL A 26 -10.38 1.16 11.11
N PHE A 27 -10.75 2.40 10.78
CA PHE A 27 -11.07 2.75 9.41
C PHE A 27 -9.77 2.60 8.63
N SER A 28 -9.68 1.42 8.00
CA SER A 28 -8.59 0.97 7.17
C SER A 28 -8.34 1.97 6.03
N ASP A 29 -7.58 3.03 6.33
CA ASP A 29 -7.10 4.00 5.35
C ASP A 29 -6.24 3.32 4.26
N LYS A 30 -5.70 2.14 4.57
CA LYS A 30 -5.05 1.26 3.58
C LYS A 30 -6.03 0.76 2.51
N GLY A 31 -7.31 0.55 2.81
CA GLY A 31 -8.29 0.05 1.86
C GLY A 31 -8.66 1.07 0.78
N LEU A 32 -8.83 2.33 1.17
CA LEU A 32 -9.16 3.41 0.23
C LEU A 32 -7.93 3.83 -0.59
N LEU A 33 -6.75 3.89 0.04
CA LEU A 33 -5.51 4.25 -0.64
C LEU A 33 -5.14 3.21 -1.73
N ASN A 34 -5.32 1.92 -1.43
CA ASN A 34 -5.01 0.83 -2.36
C ASN A 34 -5.94 0.76 -3.61
N LEU A 35 -6.99 1.58 -3.69
CA LEU A 35 -7.87 1.62 -4.86
C LEU A 35 -7.21 2.38 -6.03
N PHE A 36 -6.48 3.45 -5.71
CA PHE A 36 -5.83 4.31 -6.71
C PHE A 36 -4.32 4.19 -6.69
N ASN A 37 -3.73 3.48 -5.74
CA ASN A 37 -2.32 3.15 -5.75
C ASN A 37 -2.06 1.69 -5.35
N LYS A 38 -0.92 1.15 -5.79
CA LYS A 38 -0.47 -0.20 -5.41
C LYS A 38 1.03 -0.23 -5.36
N CYS A 39 1.58 -0.78 -4.27
CA CYS A 39 3.02 -0.86 -4.07
C CYS A 39 3.53 -2.28 -4.28
N TYR A 40 4.70 -2.38 -4.90
CA TYR A 40 5.45 -3.62 -5.08
C TYR A 40 6.84 -3.42 -4.48
N ASP A 41 7.23 -4.28 -3.53
CA ASP A 41 8.44 -4.21 -2.68
C ASP A 41 9.55 -3.27 -3.19
N GLU A 42 10.35 -3.75 -4.13
CA GLU A 42 11.53 -3.09 -4.68
C GLU A 42 11.25 -2.10 -5.82
N TYR A 43 9.99 -1.98 -6.24
CA TYR A 43 9.56 -1.17 -7.38
C TYR A 43 8.74 0.07 -6.96
N GLY A 44 8.45 0.22 -5.67
CA GLY A 44 7.69 1.34 -5.14
C GLY A 44 6.20 1.26 -5.48
N CYS A 45 5.54 2.42 -5.46
CA CYS A 45 4.09 2.54 -5.60
C CYS A 45 3.70 3.14 -6.95
N PHE A 46 2.66 2.56 -7.55
CA PHE A 46 2.09 2.99 -8.82
C PHE A 46 0.70 3.54 -8.57
N THR A 47 0.38 4.70 -9.12
CA THR A 47 -0.95 5.31 -9.01
C THR A 47 -1.69 5.34 -10.35
N THR A 48 -3.01 5.35 -10.29
CA THR A 48 -3.88 5.58 -11.45
C THR A 48 -4.33 7.03 -11.60
N LEU A 49 -3.88 7.93 -10.72
CA LEU A 49 -4.15 9.36 -10.83
C LEU A 49 -3.49 9.96 -12.09
N PRO A 50 -3.98 11.09 -12.61
CA PRO A 50 -3.35 11.78 -13.74
C PRO A 50 -1.85 12.03 -13.51
N PRO A 51 -0.99 11.84 -14.53
CA PRO A 51 -1.32 11.54 -15.93
C PRO A 51 -1.48 10.04 -16.25
N PHE A 52 -1.49 9.16 -15.25
CA PHE A 52 -1.44 7.71 -15.45
C PHE A 52 -2.80 7.09 -15.78
N GLY A 53 -3.90 7.75 -15.42
CA GLY A 53 -5.27 7.38 -15.76
C GLY A 53 -6.24 8.54 -15.51
N GLY A 54 -7.48 8.38 -15.96
CA GLY A 54 -8.52 9.40 -15.80
C GLY A 54 -8.29 10.68 -16.62
N THR A 55 -7.40 10.66 -17.61
CA THR A 55 -7.21 11.76 -18.58
C THR A 55 -7.93 11.46 -19.89
N TRP A 56 -7.98 12.43 -20.80
CA TRP A 56 -8.56 12.22 -22.13
C TRP A 56 -7.76 11.19 -22.95
N GLU A 57 -6.44 11.20 -22.85
CA GLU A 57 -5.54 10.27 -23.54
C GLU A 57 -5.52 8.89 -22.87
N ARG A 58 -5.83 8.82 -21.57
CA ARG A 58 -5.89 7.59 -20.77
C ARG A 58 -7.17 7.55 -19.94
N PRO A 59 -8.34 7.32 -20.57
CA PRO A 59 -9.64 7.38 -19.87
C PRO A 59 -9.81 6.27 -18.82
N ILE A 60 -9.16 5.13 -19.03
CA ILE A 60 -9.26 3.96 -18.16
C ILE A 60 -8.12 3.98 -17.15
N ALA A 61 -8.46 4.15 -15.88
CA ALA A 61 -7.55 4.08 -14.75
C ALA A 61 -7.32 2.62 -14.32
N LEU A 62 -6.16 2.04 -14.68
CA LEU A 62 -5.79 0.67 -14.33
C LEU A 62 -4.47 0.61 -13.58
N LEU A 63 -4.43 -0.16 -12.51
CA LEU A 63 -3.20 -0.49 -11.80
C LEU A 63 -2.38 -1.52 -12.61
N PRO A 64 -1.04 -1.43 -12.57
CA PRO A 64 -0.19 -2.42 -13.21
C PRO A 64 -0.34 -3.80 -12.56
N GLN A 65 -0.11 -4.86 -13.34
CA GLN A 65 -0.01 -6.23 -12.82
C GLN A 65 1.20 -6.39 -11.89
N SER A 66 1.20 -7.44 -11.06
CA SER A 66 2.32 -7.68 -10.15
C SER A 66 3.59 -8.07 -10.91
N PRO A 67 4.80 -7.76 -10.40
CA PRO A 67 6.05 -8.22 -11.00
C PRO A 67 6.10 -9.75 -11.18
N SER A 68 5.49 -10.50 -10.27
CA SER A 68 5.34 -11.96 -10.37
C SER A 68 4.38 -12.43 -11.47
N THR A 69 3.48 -11.56 -11.93
CA THR A 69 2.59 -11.84 -13.07
C THR A 69 3.25 -11.45 -14.39
N VAL A 70 3.91 -10.29 -14.44
CA VAL A 70 4.58 -9.79 -15.65
C VAL A 70 5.82 -10.63 -16.00
N LEU A 71 6.52 -11.17 -15.00
CA LEU A 71 7.69 -12.05 -15.16
C LEU A 71 8.76 -11.46 -16.10
N THR A 72 9.12 -10.20 -15.86
CA THR A 72 10.16 -9.51 -16.64
C THR A 72 11.49 -10.26 -16.50
N ARG A 73 12.05 -10.69 -17.64
CA ARG A 73 13.36 -11.34 -17.75
C ARG A 73 14.32 -10.47 -18.52
N PHE A 74 15.57 -10.41 -18.09
CA PHE A 74 16.61 -9.64 -18.74
C PHE A 74 17.54 -10.62 -19.47
N PHE A 75 17.70 -10.44 -20.78
CA PHE A 75 18.61 -11.24 -21.58
C PHE A 75 19.79 -10.38 -22.03
N LEU A 76 20.99 -10.77 -21.62
CA LEU A 76 22.25 -10.13 -21.99
C LEU A 76 22.83 -10.81 -23.23
N TYR A 77 23.20 -10.00 -24.22
CA TYR A 77 23.92 -10.41 -25.42
C TYR A 77 25.24 -9.65 -25.47
N THR A 78 26.36 -10.34 -25.64
CA THR A 78 27.69 -9.72 -25.71
C THR A 78 28.43 -10.17 -26.96
N ARG A 79 29.57 -9.55 -27.25
CA ARG A 79 30.44 -10.01 -28.34
C ARG A 79 31.07 -11.36 -28.05
N GLU A 80 31.36 -11.63 -26.78
CA GLU A 80 31.94 -12.90 -26.31
C GLU A 80 30.90 -14.01 -26.27
N HIS A 81 29.64 -13.64 -26.00
CA HIS A 81 28.52 -14.56 -25.94
C HIS A 81 27.40 -14.10 -26.86
N HIS A 82 27.33 -14.74 -28.03
CA HIS A 82 26.35 -14.47 -29.07
C HIS A 82 24.94 -15.02 -28.78
N GLY A 83 24.79 -15.86 -27.75
CA GLY A 83 23.50 -16.37 -27.31
C GLY A 83 22.79 -15.43 -26.33
N ALA A 84 21.57 -15.80 -25.95
CA ALA A 84 20.83 -15.11 -24.91
C ALA A 84 21.25 -15.64 -23.53
N ILE A 85 21.85 -14.79 -22.68
CA ILE A 85 22.07 -15.12 -21.27
C ILE A 85 20.97 -14.47 -20.46
N GLU A 86 20.12 -15.27 -19.80
CA GLU A 86 19.19 -14.72 -18.81
C GLU A 86 19.96 -14.24 -17.59
N ILE A 87 19.97 -12.93 -17.34
CA ILE A 87 20.54 -12.33 -16.14
C ILE A 87 19.42 -12.14 -15.11
N GLY A 88 19.59 -12.82 -13.97
CA GLY A 88 18.61 -12.83 -12.90
C GLY A 88 18.80 -11.70 -11.90
N ARG A 89 17.72 -11.39 -11.17
CA ARG A 89 17.81 -10.72 -9.87
C ARG A 89 18.36 -11.73 -8.85
N GLN A 90 19.67 -11.69 -8.56
CA GLN A 90 20.21 -12.46 -7.44
C GLN A 90 19.61 -11.89 -6.13
N LYS A 91 18.60 -12.55 -5.54
CA LYS A 91 18.47 -12.57 -4.07
C LYS A 91 19.39 -13.66 -3.55
N THR A 92 20.68 -13.50 -3.75
CA THR A 92 21.64 -14.40 -3.13
C THR A 92 21.82 -13.95 -1.70
N ASN A 93 21.21 -14.67 -0.76
CA ASN A 93 21.92 -14.95 0.49
C ASN A 93 23.11 -15.87 0.14
N LEU A 94 24.05 -15.40 -0.70
CA LEU A 94 25.40 -15.94 -0.71
C LEU A 94 26.20 -15.04 0.20
N GLY A 95 26.24 -15.44 1.47
CA GLY A 95 27.37 -15.05 2.31
C GLY A 95 28.63 -15.60 1.65
N LEU A 96 29.35 -14.76 0.91
CA LEU A 96 30.82 -14.65 0.93
C LEU A 96 31.21 -13.57 -0.08
N GLY A 97 31.38 -12.36 0.43
CA GLY A 97 32.02 -11.25 -0.26
C GLY A 97 32.57 -10.34 0.81
N THR A 98 33.72 -10.73 1.37
CA THR A 98 34.55 -9.85 2.20
C THR A 98 35.00 -8.67 1.32
N TRP A 99 34.77 -7.46 1.81
CA TRP A 99 35.22 -6.20 1.21
C TRP A 99 36.75 -6.09 1.17
#